data_AF-A0A521KGH4-F1
#
_entry.id   AF-A0A521KGH4-F1
#
_cell.length_a   1.000
_cell.length_b   1.000
_cell.length_c   1.000
_cell.angle_alpha   90.00
_cell.angle_beta   90.00
_cell.angle_gamma   90.00
#
_symmetry.space_group_name_H-M   'P 1'
#
loop_
_entity.id
_entity.type
_entity.pdbx_description
1 polymer ?
#
loop_
_entity_poly.entity_id
_entity_poly.type
_entity_poly.pdbx_seq_one_letter_code
_entity_poly.pdbx_strand_id
1 'polypeptide(L)'
;MKRRAGFTLVELVICIAILALLAGAALPAVAGYLNSRARTTTHAELERLGAATLEYFRDVRALPGSLAALETGTGIANWSGPYMTSSALDAASGLPSAQVDGWSQPYDLAAASSSRLVLTSRGSDRAAGTSDDIALVVDVVPVRRELSLERLRTINQAVRAYNAQYLTSAPLSATWSSALARLVATGYLPNDPNLASDGFGSAFVADPAGLAPVVRFKSSHVAGS
;
A
#
# COMPACT_ATOMS: atom_id res chain seq x y z
N MET A 1 55.30 -53.41 -20.67
CA MET A 1 55.15 -52.01 -21.13
C MET A 1 53.69 -51.81 -21.57
N LYS A 2 52.88 -51.05 -20.81
CA LYS A 2 51.47 -50.81 -21.15
C LYS A 2 51.41 -49.78 -22.30
N ARG A 3 50.84 -50.16 -23.45
CA ARG A 3 50.59 -49.22 -24.56
C ARG A 3 49.59 -48.17 -24.10
N ARG A 4 49.96 -46.89 -24.12
CA ARG A 4 49.02 -45.77 -23.94
C ARG A 4 48.13 -45.71 -25.19
N ALA A 5 46.83 -45.85 -25.02
CA ALA A 5 45.86 -45.54 -26.08
C ALA A 5 45.87 -44.02 -26.28
N GLY A 6 46.12 -43.56 -27.51
CA GLY A 6 46.03 -42.15 -27.88
C GLY A 6 44.60 -41.76 -28.21
N PHE A 7 44.24 -40.50 -27.93
CA PHE A 7 42.93 -39.93 -28.27
C PHE A 7 42.74 -39.90 -29.78
N THR A 8 41.57 -40.32 -30.29
CA THR A 8 41.30 -40.26 -31.73
C THR A 8 40.72 -38.89 -32.12
N LEU A 9 40.97 -38.45 -33.36
CA LEU A 9 40.36 -37.22 -33.89
C LEU A 9 38.83 -37.29 -33.86
N VAL A 10 38.27 -38.48 -34.11
CA VAL A 10 36.82 -38.73 -34.07
C VAL A 10 36.26 -38.51 -32.67
N GLU A 11 36.97 -38.93 -31.64
CA GLU A 11 36.56 -38.80 -30.23
C GLU A 11 36.55 -37.34 -29.77
N LEU A 12 37.50 -36.53 -30.27
CA LEU A 12 37.49 -35.09 -30.03
C LEU A 12 36.32 -34.41 -30.76
N VAL A 13 36.04 -34.79 -32.02
CA VAL A 13 34.95 -34.23 -32.82
C VAL A 13 33.58 -34.56 -32.21
N ILE A 14 33.37 -35.79 -31.76
CA ILE A 14 32.12 -36.18 -31.09
C ILE A 14 31.96 -35.43 -29.76
N CYS A 15 33.04 -35.28 -29.00
CA CYS A 15 33.01 -34.57 -27.72
C CYS A 15 32.60 -33.09 -27.89
N ILE A 16 33.24 -32.36 -28.82
CA ILE A 16 32.88 -30.96 -29.08
C ILE A 16 31.48 -30.82 -29.67
N ALA A 17 31.01 -31.78 -30.47
CA ALA A 17 29.65 -31.78 -31.00
C ALA A 17 28.61 -31.92 -29.87
N ILE A 18 28.84 -32.83 -28.91
CA ILE A 18 27.97 -32.99 -27.73
C ILE A 18 28.03 -31.75 -26.85
N LEU A 19 29.21 -31.18 -26.62
CA LEU A 19 29.36 -29.95 -25.83
C LEU A 19 28.62 -28.77 -26.48
N ALA A 20 28.72 -28.60 -27.79
CA ALA A 20 27.99 -27.56 -28.52
C ALA A 20 26.47 -27.75 -28.42
N LEU A 21 25.99 -28.98 -28.52
CA LEU A 21 24.57 -29.31 -28.35
C LEU A 21 24.08 -28.97 -26.92
N LEU A 22 24.82 -29.41 -25.90
CA LEU A 22 24.48 -29.14 -24.50
C LEU A 22 24.51 -27.65 -24.18
N ALA A 23 25.53 -26.93 -24.66
CA ALA A 23 25.64 -25.49 -24.48
C ALA A 23 24.48 -24.75 -25.15
N GLY A 24 24.07 -25.17 -26.35
CA GLY A 24 22.92 -24.60 -27.06
C GLY A 24 21.60 -24.78 -26.32
N ALA A 25 21.38 -25.93 -25.69
CA ALA A 25 20.17 -26.21 -24.92
C ALA A 25 20.16 -25.59 -23.50
N ALA A 26 21.34 -25.36 -22.90
CA ALA A 26 21.46 -24.85 -21.54
C ALA A 26 21.06 -23.36 -21.42
N LEU A 27 21.36 -22.54 -22.43
CA LEU A 27 21.13 -21.09 -22.37
C LEU A 27 19.64 -20.71 -22.21
N PRO A 28 18.70 -21.22 -23.03
CA PRO A 28 17.28 -20.90 -22.88
C PRO A 28 16.70 -21.41 -21.56
N ALA A 29 17.17 -22.56 -21.08
CA ALA A 29 16.70 -23.16 -19.83
C ALA A 29 17.05 -22.28 -18.61
N VAL A 30 18.28 -21.76 -18.55
CA VAL A 30 18.70 -20.84 -17.47
C VAL A 30 17.92 -19.52 -17.54
N ALA A 31 17.73 -18.95 -18.73
CA ALA A 31 16.98 -17.70 -18.89
C ALA A 31 15.53 -17.84 -18.40
N GLY A 32 14.85 -18.93 -18.79
CA GLY A 32 13.49 -19.22 -18.31
C GLY A 32 13.41 -19.40 -16.79
N TYR A 33 14.42 -20.06 -16.20
CA TYR A 33 14.51 -20.23 -14.76
C TYR A 33 14.68 -18.91 -13.99
N LEU A 34 15.60 -18.06 -14.44
CA LEU A 34 15.83 -16.73 -13.86
C LEU A 34 14.57 -15.87 -13.98
N ASN A 35 13.90 -15.91 -15.13
CA ASN A 35 12.65 -15.18 -15.36
C ASN A 35 11.54 -15.64 -14.41
N SER A 36 11.40 -16.95 -14.21
CA SER A 36 10.42 -17.50 -13.27
C SER A 36 10.73 -17.08 -11.84
N ARG A 37 12.00 -17.08 -11.43
CA ARG A 37 12.40 -16.61 -10.10
C ARG A 37 12.12 -15.12 -9.92
N ALA A 38 12.47 -14.30 -10.91
CA ALA A 38 12.21 -12.86 -10.90
C ALA A 38 10.71 -12.56 -10.72
N ARG A 39 9.83 -13.25 -11.45
CA ARG A 39 8.37 -13.15 -11.27
C ARG A 39 7.93 -13.47 -9.84
N THR A 40 8.36 -14.61 -9.30
CA THR A 40 7.99 -15.02 -7.94
C THR A 40 8.46 -14.03 -6.88
N THR A 41 9.69 -13.54 -6.99
CA THR A 41 10.23 -12.50 -6.10
C THR A 41 9.43 -11.22 -6.21
N THR A 42 9.17 -10.75 -7.42
CA THR A 42 8.40 -9.52 -7.70
C THR A 42 7.00 -9.58 -7.09
N HIS A 43 6.30 -10.72 -7.21
CA HIS A 43 5.00 -10.89 -6.55
C HIS A 43 5.11 -10.76 -5.03
N ALA A 44 6.08 -11.42 -4.40
CA ALA A 44 6.27 -11.34 -2.95
C ALA A 44 6.63 -9.93 -2.48
N GLU A 45 7.42 -9.20 -3.27
CA GLU A 45 7.79 -7.80 -2.99
C GLU A 45 6.60 -6.84 -3.16
N LEU A 46 5.81 -6.98 -4.22
CA LEU A 46 4.59 -6.20 -4.41
C LEU A 46 3.63 -6.37 -3.24
N GLU A 47 3.41 -7.60 -2.76
CA GLU A 47 2.57 -7.85 -1.58
C GLU A 47 3.11 -7.15 -0.32
N ARG A 48 4.44 -7.18 -0.11
CA ARG A 48 5.08 -6.45 0.99
C ARG A 48 4.92 -4.93 0.85
N LEU A 49 5.11 -4.39 -0.34
CA LEU A 49 4.91 -2.98 -0.64
C LEU A 49 3.45 -2.57 -0.42
N GLY A 50 2.50 -3.43 -0.78
CA GLY A 50 1.08 -3.25 -0.53
C GLY A 50 0.78 -3.17 0.97
N ALA A 51 1.29 -4.11 1.75
CA ALA A 51 1.13 -4.10 3.21
C ALA A 51 1.76 -2.84 3.85
N ALA A 52 2.98 -2.47 3.43
CA ALA A 52 3.66 -1.25 3.89
C ALA A 52 2.86 0.02 3.53
N THR A 53 2.24 0.05 2.35
CA THR A 53 1.38 1.16 1.91
C THR A 53 0.13 1.28 2.79
N LEU A 54 -0.47 0.17 3.20
CA LEU A 54 -1.61 0.19 4.11
C LEU A 54 -1.23 0.72 5.49
N GLU A 55 -0.07 0.32 6.02
CA GLU A 55 0.44 0.82 7.31
C GLU A 55 0.79 2.31 7.24
N TYR A 56 1.47 2.74 6.18
CA TYR A 56 1.71 4.15 5.89
C TYR A 56 0.40 4.95 5.89
N PHE A 57 -0.64 4.43 5.25
CA PHE A 57 -1.94 5.09 5.19
C PHE A 57 -2.62 5.16 6.56
N ARG A 58 -2.47 4.14 7.42
CA ARG A 58 -3.02 4.14 8.78
C ARG A 58 -2.47 5.31 9.59
N ASP A 59 -1.21 5.63 9.42
CA ASP A 59 -0.52 6.68 10.17
C ASP A 59 -0.67 8.06 9.54
N VAL A 60 -0.25 8.18 8.29
CA VAL A 60 -0.11 9.45 7.58
C VAL A 60 -1.46 9.94 7.03
N ARG A 61 -2.45 9.05 6.89
CA ARG A 61 -3.79 9.32 6.33
C ARG A 61 -3.79 9.74 4.86
N ALA A 62 -2.66 9.56 4.18
CA ALA A 62 -2.47 9.82 2.76
C ALA A 62 -1.82 8.60 2.11
N LEU A 63 -2.01 8.43 0.81
CA LEU A 63 -1.24 7.44 0.04
C LEU A 63 0.21 7.95 -0.13
N PRO A 64 1.21 7.06 -0.14
CA PRO A 64 2.59 7.45 -0.36
C PRO A 64 2.74 8.03 -1.78
N GLY A 65 3.45 9.15 -1.91
CA GLY A 65 3.77 9.74 -3.21
C GLY A 65 4.94 9.07 -3.93
N SER A 66 5.75 8.29 -3.21
CA SER A 66 6.88 7.53 -3.72
C SER A 66 7.18 6.34 -2.80
N LEU A 67 7.89 5.33 -3.28
CA LEU A 67 8.34 4.21 -2.45
C LEU A 67 9.32 4.64 -1.36
N ALA A 68 10.09 5.70 -1.59
CA ALA A 68 11.00 6.26 -0.58
C ALA A 68 10.27 6.78 0.67
N ALA A 69 8.99 7.16 0.56
CA ALA A 69 8.17 7.57 1.70
C ALA A 69 7.84 6.40 2.65
N LEU A 70 7.94 5.15 2.17
CA LEU A 70 7.78 3.96 2.99
C LEU A 70 9.03 3.66 3.82
N GLU A 71 10.19 4.16 3.41
CA GLU A 71 11.48 3.93 4.08
C GLU A 71 11.88 5.12 4.97
N THR A 72 11.58 6.35 4.53
CA THR A 72 12.01 7.58 5.19
C THR A 72 10.87 8.56 5.39
N GLY A 73 10.72 9.05 6.62
CA GLY A 73 9.63 9.93 7.05
C GLY A 73 9.94 11.42 7.00
N THR A 74 11.01 11.84 6.35
CA THR A 74 11.54 13.20 6.46
C THR A 74 10.51 14.24 5.99
N GLY A 75 9.97 15.02 6.92
CA GLY A 75 8.94 16.03 6.63
C GLY A 75 7.51 15.49 6.48
N ILE A 76 7.26 14.22 6.81
CA ILE A 76 5.93 13.59 6.76
C ILE A 76 5.31 13.62 8.16
N ALA A 77 4.18 14.33 8.29
CA ALA A 77 3.44 14.39 9.55
C ALA A 77 2.83 13.02 9.90
N ASN A 78 2.78 12.72 11.20
CA ASN A 78 2.24 11.46 11.76
C ASN A 78 2.95 10.18 11.29
N TRP A 79 4.14 10.29 10.71
CA TRP A 79 4.93 9.12 10.31
C TRP A 79 5.46 8.38 11.55
N SER A 80 5.19 7.08 11.66
CA SER A 80 5.55 6.28 12.86
C SER A 80 6.69 5.29 12.63
N GLY A 81 7.17 5.13 11.40
CA GLY A 81 8.33 4.29 11.18
C GLY A 81 8.59 3.97 9.72
N PRO A 82 9.78 3.40 9.43
CA PRO A 82 9.97 2.78 8.14
C PRO A 82 8.99 1.61 8.05
N TYR A 83 7.98 1.77 7.19
CA TYR A 83 7.01 0.73 6.85
C TYR A 83 7.65 -0.39 6.03
N MET A 84 8.83 -0.09 5.48
CA MET A 84 9.70 -1.02 4.80
C MET A 84 11.15 -0.69 5.10
N THR A 85 12.01 -1.71 5.16
CA THR A 85 13.45 -1.54 5.30
C THR A 85 14.17 -2.12 4.10
N SER A 86 15.06 -1.33 3.51
CA SER A 86 16.02 -1.79 2.51
C SER A 86 17.41 -1.36 2.96
N SER A 87 18.24 -2.31 3.37
CA SER A 87 19.64 -2.04 3.72
C SER A 87 20.61 -2.31 2.57
N ALA A 88 20.14 -3.00 1.53
CA ALA A 88 20.93 -3.34 0.35
C ALA A 88 20.56 -2.44 -0.83
N LEU A 89 21.57 -2.13 -1.65
CA LEU A 89 21.38 -1.61 -2.99
C LEU A 89 21.38 -2.78 -3.96
N ASP A 90 20.49 -2.74 -4.94
CA ASP A 90 20.55 -3.64 -6.08
C ASP A 90 21.79 -3.33 -6.93
N ALA A 91 22.53 -4.39 -7.28
CA ALA A 91 23.83 -4.23 -7.93
C ALA A 91 23.73 -3.71 -9.36
N ALA A 92 22.61 -3.91 -10.04
CA ALA A 92 22.43 -3.53 -11.44
C ALA A 92 21.90 -2.10 -11.59
N SER A 93 20.94 -1.71 -10.76
CA SER A 93 20.28 -0.40 -10.80
C SER A 93 20.94 0.63 -9.88
N GLY A 94 21.62 0.20 -8.82
CA GLY A 94 22.12 1.09 -7.76
C GLY A 94 21.02 1.67 -6.86
N LEU A 95 19.77 1.27 -7.05
CA LEU A 95 18.64 1.69 -6.22
C LEU A 95 18.50 0.79 -4.99
N PRO A 96 17.80 1.23 -3.92
CA PRO A 96 17.45 0.35 -2.81
C PRO A 96 16.74 -0.90 -3.33
N SER A 97 17.15 -2.09 -2.86
CA SER A 97 16.61 -3.36 -3.35
C SER A 97 15.10 -3.49 -3.21
N ALA A 98 14.50 -2.79 -2.24
CA ALA A 98 13.05 -2.82 -2.06
C ALA A 98 12.27 -1.90 -3.01
N GLN A 99 12.97 -1.10 -3.82
CA GLN A 99 12.38 -0.20 -4.82
C GLN A 99 12.45 -0.77 -6.25
N VAL A 100 13.06 -1.94 -6.43
CA VAL A 100 13.22 -2.59 -7.73
C VAL A 100 12.63 -3.98 -7.72
N ASP A 101 12.22 -4.44 -8.90
CA ASP A 101 11.67 -5.77 -9.12
C ASP A 101 12.75 -6.83 -9.36
N GLY A 102 12.31 -8.07 -9.61
CA GLY A 102 13.18 -9.21 -9.87
C GLY A 102 14.04 -9.10 -11.14
N TRP A 103 13.81 -8.10 -12.01
CA TRP A 103 14.63 -7.78 -13.18
C TRP A 103 15.44 -6.49 -13.00
N SER A 104 15.57 -6.03 -11.74
CA SER A 104 16.26 -4.82 -11.36
C SER A 104 15.68 -3.56 -12.02
N GLN A 105 14.38 -3.55 -12.31
CA GLN A 105 13.67 -2.36 -12.78
C GLN A 105 12.92 -1.70 -11.61
N PRO A 106 12.89 -0.35 -11.53
CA PRO A 106 12.12 0.33 -10.50
C PRO A 106 10.62 0.04 -10.67
N TYR A 107 9.93 -0.12 -9.55
CA TYR A 107 8.48 -0.18 -9.54
C TYR A 107 7.86 1.17 -9.93
N ASP A 108 6.82 1.14 -10.76
CA ASP A 108 6.02 2.31 -11.09
C ASP A 108 4.89 2.48 -10.06
N LEU A 109 4.70 3.72 -9.61
CA LEU A 109 3.67 4.12 -8.64
C LEU A 109 2.63 5.01 -9.33
N ALA A 110 1.36 4.61 -9.32
CA ALA A 110 0.28 5.40 -9.90
C ALA A 110 -0.94 5.50 -8.97
N ALA A 111 -1.36 6.71 -8.63
CA ALA A 111 -2.62 6.91 -7.91
C ALA A 111 -3.80 6.73 -8.88
N ALA A 112 -4.54 5.62 -8.74
CA ALA A 112 -5.76 5.39 -9.52
C ALA A 112 -6.94 6.22 -8.98
N SER A 113 -6.95 6.52 -7.68
CA SER A 113 -7.90 7.43 -7.04
C SER A 113 -7.35 7.91 -5.68
N SER A 114 -8.10 8.73 -4.94
CA SER A 114 -7.75 9.10 -3.56
C SER A 114 -7.72 7.92 -2.58
N SER A 115 -8.25 6.75 -2.98
CA SER A 115 -8.32 5.55 -2.13
C SER A 115 -7.69 4.30 -2.77
N ARG A 116 -7.09 4.43 -3.96
CA ARG A 116 -6.43 3.30 -4.63
C ARG A 116 -5.10 3.71 -5.22
N LEU A 117 -4.05 2.97 -4.86
CA LEU A 117 -2.72 3.07 -5.43
C LEU A 117 -2.45 1.82 -6.28
N VAL A 118 -1.78 1.98 -7.41
CA VAL A 118 -1.34 0.88 -8.26
C VAL A 118 0.18 0.85 -8.23
N LEU A 119 0.71 -0.31 -7.85
CA LEU A 119 2.14 -0.63 -7.88
C LEU A 119 2.38 -1.56 -9.07
N THR A 120 3.29 -1.21 -9.98
CA THR A 120 3.51 -1.98 -11.21
C THR A 120 4.98 -2.32 -11.40
N SER A 121 5.29 -3.58 -11.71
CA SER A 121 6.55 -3.99 -12.31
C SER A 121 6.37 -4.11 -13.82
N ARG A 122 7.37 -3.66 -14.59
CA ARG A 122 7.41 -3.73 -16.06
C ARG A 122 7.83 -5.09 -16.60
N GLY A 123 7.91 -6.10 -15.74
CA GLY A 123 8.25 -7.44 -16.13
C GLY A 123 9.64 -7.60 -16.76
N SER A 124 9.74 -8.62 -17.60
CA SER A 124 10.97 -9.11 -18.20
C SER A 124 11.42 -8.30 -19.41
N ASP A 125 10.47 -7.71 -20.15
CA ASP A 125 10.76 -6.89 -21.33
C ASP A 125 11.11 -5.43 -20.97
N ARG A 126 10.86 -5.03 -19.71
CA ARG A 126 11.13 -3.70 -19.15
C ARG A 126 10.30 -2.59 -19.81
N ALA A 127 9.26 -2.94 -20.54
CA ALA A 127 8.37 -2.03 -21.22
C ALA A 127 7.04 -1.95 -20.47
N ALA A 128 6.57 -0.74 -20.18
CA ALA A 128 5.29 -0.56 -19.51
C ALA A 128 4.11 -0.79 -20.48
N GLY A 129 3.00 -1.31 -19.95
CA GLY A 129 1.76 -1.55 -20.69
C GLY A 129 1.77 -2.83 -21.52
N THR A 130 2.67 -3.76 -21.22
CA THR A 130 2.80 -5.04 -21.93
C THR A 130 2.18 -6.18 -21.13
N SER A 131 2.14 -7.37 -21.73
CA SER A 131 1.46 -8.54 -21.12
C SER A 131 2.21 -9.17 -19.96
N ASP A 132 3.49 -8.83 -19.76
CA ASP A 132 4.30 -9.33 -18.65
C ASP A 132 4.37 -8.39 -17.46
N ASP A 133 3.70 -7.23 -17.52
CA ASP A 133 3.51 -6.35 -16.38
C ASP A 133 2.82 -7.08 -15.22
N ILE A 134 3.30 -6.81 -14.02
CA ILE A 134 2.71 -7.31 -12.78
C ILE A 134 2.24 -6.11 -11.97
N ALA A 135 0.93 -5.94 -11.84
CA ALA A 135 0.32 -4.84 -11.11
C ALA A 135 -0.40 -5.31 -9.85
N LEU A 136 -0.20 -4.61 -8.74
CA LEU A 136 -0.95 -4.75 -7.50
C LEU A 136 -1.75 -3.47 -7.23
N VAL A 137 -3.07 -3.62 -7.04
CA VAL A 137 -3.95 -2.51 -6.63
C VAL A 137 -4.09 -2.54 -5.11
N VAL A 138 -3.57 -1.51 -4.45
CA VAL A 138 -3.70 -1.30 -3.00
C VAL A 138 -4.93 -0.44 -2.74
N ASP A 139 -5.97 -1.02 -2.15
CA ASP A 139 -7.22 -0.34 -1.81
C ASP A 139 -7.25 0.02 -0.31
N VAL A 140 -7.28 1.32 0.01
CA VAL A 140 -7.33 1.82 1.39
C VAL A 140 -8.76 2.05 1.91
N VAL A 141 -9.80 1.79 1.10
CA VAL A 141 -11.20 1.93 1.52
C VAL A 141 -11.53 1.16 2.81
N PRO A 142 -11.05 -0.08 3.02
CA PRO A 142 -11.27 -0.78 4.29
C PRO A 142 -10.70 -0.03 5.49
N VAL A 143 -9.49 0.53 5.35
CA VAL A 143 -8.84 1.32 6.41
C VAL A 143 -9.62 2.61 6.66
N ARG A 144 -10.02 3.33 5.61
CA ARG A 144 -10.87 4.54 5.75
C ARG A 144 -12.19 4.25 6.47
N ARG A 145 -12.80 3.09 6.19
CA ARG A 145 -14.02 2.64 6.86
C ARG A 145 -13.78 2.37 8.35
N GLU A 146 -12.71 1.67 8.69
CA GLU A 146 -12.32 1.38 10.08
C GLU A 146 -12.18 2.69 10.89
N LEU A 147 -11.47 3.67 10.34
CA LEU A 147 -11.25 4.98 10.98
C LEU A 147 -12.53 5.78 11.14
N SER A 148 -13.41 5.72 10.13
CA SER A 148 -14.72 6.39 10.21
C SER A 148 -15.55 5.81 11.35
N LEU A 149 -15.56 4.49 11.51
CA LEU A 149 -16.29 3.80 12.58
C LEU A 149 -15.70 4.10 13.96
N GLU A 150 -14.38 4.11 14.10
CA GLU A 150 -13.70 4.47 15.34
C GLU A 150 -14.08 5.90 15.79
N ARG A 151 -13.97 6.87 14.88
CA ARG A 151 -14.35 8.27 15.14
C ARG A 151 -15.82 8.37 15.52
N LEU A 152 -16.71 7.69 14.80
CA LEU A 152 -18.14 7.70 15.08
C LEU A 152 -18.50 7.10 16.44
N ARG A 153 -17.78 6.08 16.91
CA ARG A 153 -17.99 5.55 18.27
C ARG A 153 -17.73 6.64 19.31
N THR A 154 -16.60 7.33 19.21
CA THR A 154 -16.21 8.42 20.11
C THR A 154 -17.21 9.58 20.04
N ILE A 155 -17.56 10.01 18.82
CA ILE A 155 -18.52 11.09 18.59
C ILE A 155 -19.89 10.75 19.17
N ASN A 156 -20.44 9.58 18.84
CA ASN A 156 -21.78 9.20 19.29
C ASN A 156 -21.83 8.92 20.79
N GLN A 157 -20.73 8.51 21.41
CA GLN A 157 -20.62 8.47 22.86
C GLN A 157 -20.68 9.88 23.47
N ALA A 158 -19.93 10.83 22.94
CA ALA A 158 -19.94 12.22 23.40
C ALA A 158 -21.29 12.91 23.20
N VAL A 159 -21.95 12.69 22.06
CA VAL A 159 -23.29 13.22 21.77
C VAL A 159 -24.31 12.70 22.78
N ARG A 160 -24.29 11.41 23.10
CA ARG A 160 -25.18 10.84 24.13
C ARG A 160 -24.95 11.46 25.50
N ALA A 161 -23.69 11.63 25.89
CA ALA A 161 -23.33 12.25 27.17
C ALA A 161 -23.77 13.72 27.24
N TYR A 162 -23.58 14.48 26.15
CA TYR A 162 -24.03 15.87 26.05
C TYR A 162 -25.55 15.98 26.13
N ASN A 163 -26.26 15.17 25.34
CA ASN A 163 -27.71 15.17 25.29
C ASN A 163 -28.35 14.78 26.62
N ALA A 164 -27.69 13.94 27.44
CA ALA A 164 -28.18 13.63 28.78
C ALA A 164 -28.36 14.87 29.68
N GLN A 165 -27.65 15.97 29.40
CA GLN A 165 -27.73 17.23 30.16
C GLN A 165 -28.41 18.36 29.40
N TYR A 166 -28.23 18.43 28.07
CA TYR A 166 -28.54 19.64 27.29
C TYR A 166 -29.55 19.45 26.16
N LEU A 167 -30.20 18.28 26.04
CA LEU A 167 -31.08 17.98 24.91
C LEU A 167 -32.18 19.02 24.66
N THR A 168 -32.76 19.58 25.73
CA THR A 168 -33.85 20.57 25.65
C THR A 168 -33.39 22.01 25.81
N SER A 169 -32.33 22.24 26.58
CA SER A 169 -31.84 23.58 26.93
C SER A 169 -30.87 24.17 25.90
N ALA A 170 -30.07 23.32 25.26
CA ALA A 170 -29.08 23.71 24.26
C ALA A 170 -28.82 22.56 23.27
N PRO A 171 -29.76 22.23 22.37
CA PRO A 171 -29.61 21.11 21.44
C PRO A 171 -28.42 21.30 20.50
N LEU A 172 -27.74 20.20 20.15
CA LEU A 172 -26.67 20.22 19.16
C LEU A 172 -27.18 20.59 17.77
N SER A 173 -26.36 21.32 17.02
CA SER A 173 -26.62 21.66 15.62
C SER A 173 -26.59 20.41 14.73
N ALA A 174 -27.42 20.38 13.69
CA ALA A 174 -27.39 19.35 12.64
C ALA A 174 -26.09 19.39 11.80
N THR A 175 -25.40 20.53 11.79
CA THR A 175 -24.11 20.69 11.11
C THR A 175 -22.96 20.23 12.00
N TRP A 176 -22.17 19.26 11.50
CA TRP A 176 -21.08 18.67 12.29
C TRP A 176 -20.07 19.69 12.82
N SER A 177 -19.63 20.67 12.02
CA SER A 177 -18.63 21.65 12.47
C SER A 177 -19.11 22.47 13.67
N SER A 178 -20.37 22.88 13.69
CA SER A 178 -20.98 23.60 14.82
C SER A 178 -21.19 22.69 16.04
N ALA A 179 -21.60 21.43 15.82
CA ALA A 179 -21.75 20.45 16.89
C ALA A 179 -20.40 20.11 17.54
N LEU A 180 -19.35 19.89 16.73
CA LEU A 180 -17.99 19.64 17.19
C LEU A 180 -17.47 20.82 18.01
N ALA A 181 -17.61 22.05 17.53
CA ALA A 181 -17.20 23.24 18.27
C ALA A 181 -17.89 23.32 19.65
N ARG A 182 -19.17 22.99 19.73
CA ARG A 182 -19.91 22.93 21.00
C ARG A 182 -19.39 21.82 21.91
N LEU A 183 -19.21 20.60 21.39
CA LEU A 183 -18.73 19.45 22.16
C LEU A 183 -17.30 19.67 22.70
N VAL A 184 -16.43 20.31 21.91
CA VAL A 184 -15.08 20.70 22.35
C VAL A 184 -15.14 21.80 23.40
N ALA A 185 -15.92 22.86 23.17
CA ALA A 185 -16.05 23.97 24.13
C ALA A 185 -16.66 23.54 25.47
N THR A 186 -17.44 22.46 25.49
CA THR A 186 -18.06 21.89 26.70
C THR A 186 -17.28 20.72 27.29
N GLY A 187 -16.14 20.34 26.69
CA GLY A 187 -15.25 19.30 27.21
C GLY A 187 -15.70 17.86 26.97
N TYR A 188 -16.71 17.63 26.13
CA TYR A 188 -17.17 16.28 25.77
C TYR A 188 -16.32 15.61 24.68
N LEU A 189 -15.60 16.42 23.88
CA LEU A 189 -14.62 15.94 22.90
C LEU A 189 -13.29 16.69 23.04
N PRO A 190 -12.15 16.03 22.77
CA PRO A 190 -10.86 16.71 22.67
C PRO A 190 -10.82 17.59 21.40
N ASN A 191 -9.95 18.60 21.41
CA ASN A 191 -9.63 19.38 20.22
C ASN A 191 -8.67 18.59 19.31
N ASP A 192 -9.20 17.57 18.63
CA ASP A 192 -8.47 16.69 17.72
C ASP A 192 -8.89 16.94 16.26
N PRO A 193 -7.98 17.36 15.37
CA PRO A 193 -8.26 17.53 13.94
C PRO A 193 -8.82 16.29 13.25
N ASN A 194 -8.52 15.08 13.75
CA ASN A 194 -9.03 13.83 13.18
C ASN A 194 -10.55 13.67 13.36
N LEU A 195 -11.17 14.38 14.30
CA LEU A 195 -12.62 14.37 14.49
C LEU A 195 -13.36 15.34 13.56
N ALA A 196 -12.65 16.18 12.78
CA ALA A 196 -13.29 17.13 11.88
C ALA A 196 -14.03 16.46 10.71
N SER A 197 -13.61 15.26 10.31
CA SER A 197 -14.16 14.53 9.17
C SER A 197 -14.09 13.00 9.37
N ASP A 198 -14.82 12.26 8.54
CA ASP A 198 -14.72 10.81 8.46
C ASP A 198 -13.38 10.38 7.83
N GLY A 199 -13.12 9.07 7.79
CA GLY A 199 -11.91 8.51 7.19
C GLY A 199 -11.78 8.77 5.68
N PHE A 200 -12.81 9.30 5.02
CA PHE A 200 -12.82 9.69 3.61
C PHE A 200 -12.66 11.21 3.43
N GLY A 201 -12.56 11.98 4.51
CA GLY A 201 -12.42 13.44 4.50
C GLY A 201 -13.75 14.19 4.38
N SER A 202 -14.89 13.51 4.50
CA SER A 202 -16.22 14.13 4.46
C SER A 202 -16.74 14.45 5.87
N ALA A 203 -17.53 15.50 6.00
CA ALA A 203 -18.17 15.82 7.27
C ALA A 203 -19.18 14.73 7.68
N PHE A 204 -19.28 14.48 8.98
CA PHE A 204 -20.33 13.60 9.51
C PHE A 204 -21.71 14.23 9.32
N VAL A 205 -22.72 13.37 9.17
CA VAL A 205 -24.10 13.78 8.89
C VAL A 205 -24.97 13.45 10.10
N ALA A 206 -25.79 14.40 10.55
CA ALA A 206 -26.76 14.16 11.62
C ALA A 206 -27.77 13.07 11.24
N ASP A 207 -28.23 12.31 12.23
CA ASP A 207 -29.27 11.31 12.05
C ASP A 207 -30.31 11.41 13.19
N PRO A 208 -31.59 11.73 12.89
CA PRO A 208 -32.15 12.00 11.57
C PRO A 208 -31.62 13.31 10.94
N ALA A 209 -31.47 13.31 9.61
CA ALA A 209 -30.82 14.41 8.88
C ALA A 209 -31.64 15.71 8.94
N GLY A 210 -30.96 16.84 9.18
CA GLY A 210 -31.55 18.18 9.11
C GLY A 210 -32.51 18.55 10.24
N LEU A 211 -32.72 17.68 11.23
CA LEU A 211 -33.59 17.92 12.37
C LEU A 211 -32.78 18.09 13.65
N ALA A 212 -33.20 19.03 14.49
CA ALA A 212 -32.79 19.13 15.89
C ALA A 212 -33.92 18.61 16.80
N PRO A 213 -33.61 17.96 17.93
CA PRO A 213 -32.28 17.71 18.46
C PRO A 213 -31.57 16.52 17.79
N VAL A 214 -30.27 16.66 17.52
CA VAL A 214 -29.45 15.58 16.96
C VAL A 214 -29.18 14.52 18.03
N VAL A 215 -29.55 13.27 17.75
CA VAL A 215 -29.32 12.15 18.67
C VAL A 215 -28.04 11.37 18.36
N ARG A 216 -27.60 11.37 17.11
CA ARG A 216 -26.33 10.76 16.66
C ARG A 216 -25.87 11.36 15.33
N PHE A 217 -24.61 11.09 14.98
CA PHE A 217 -24.03 11.35 13.67
C PHE A 217 -23.66 10.02 12.99
N LYS A 218 -23.59 10.04 11.66
CA LYS A 218 -23.18 8.93 10.78
C LYS A 218 -22.22 9.41 9.70
N SER A 219 -21.54 8.49 9.00
CA SER A 219 -20.75 8.80 7.80
C SER A 219 -21.59 8.53 6.55
N SER A 220 -21.43 9.36 5.51
CA SER A 220 -22.03 9.11 4.20
C SER A 220 -21.39 7.93 3.45
N HIS A 221 -20.18 7.52 3.85
CA HIS A 221 -19.40 6.45 3.20
C HIS A 221 -19.51 5.10 3.90
N VAL A 222 -20.11 5.05 5.10
CA VAL A 222 -20.23 3.83 5.89
C VAL A 222 -21.69 3.53 6.15
N ALA A 223 -22.22 2.53 5.44
CA ALA A 223 -23.59 2.07 5.64
C ALA A 223 -23.77 1.51 7.06
N GLY A 224 -24.88 1.87 7.71
CA GLY A 224 -25.24 1.37 9.04
C GLY A 224 -24.43 1.93 10.20
N SER A 225 -23.61 2.97 9.96
CA SER A 225 -22.83 3.66 11.00
C SER A 225 -23.68 4.56 11.91
#